data_AF-A0A150UUW3-F1
#
_entry.id   AF-A0A150UUW3-F1
#
_cell.length_a   1.000
_cell.length_b   1.000
_cell.length_c   1.000
_cell.angle_alpha   90.00
_cell.angle_beta   90.00
_cell.angle_gamma   90.00
#
_symmetry.space_group_name_H-M   'P 1'
#
loop_
_entity.id
_entity.type
_entity.pdbx_description
1 polymer ?
#
loop_
_entity_poly.entity_id
_entity_poly.type
_entity_poly.pdbx_seq_one_letter_code
_entity_poly.pdbx_strand_id
1 'polypeptide(L)' 'NIYAMHKRKKIWVENALEYKPNRWEDAKRSCLLGKGWLFLPFSEGPRICLG' A
#
# COMPACT_ATOMS: atom_id res chain seq x y z
N ASN A 1 12.25 4.11 -3.31
CA ASN A 1 11.52 5.26 -2.73
C ASN A 1 10.09 4.82 -2.42
N ILE A 2 9.80 4.51 -1.14
CA ILE A 2 8.50 3.97 -0.68
C ILE A 2 7.39 5.03 -0.79
N TYR A 3 7.70 6.28 -0.46
CA TYR A 3 6.77 7.41 -0.53
C TYR A 3 6.18 7.59 -1.94
N ALA A 4 7.02 7.52 -2.97
CA ALA A 4 6.57 7.64 -4.37
C ALA A 4 5.65 6.48 -4.79
N MET A 5 5.90 5.27 -4.28
CA MET A 5 5.07 4.10 -4.58
C MET A 5 3.69 4.18 -3.93
N HIS A 6 3.60 4.60 -2.67
CA HIS A 6 2.33 4.73 -1.93
C HIS A 6 1.42 5.84 -2.50
N LYS A 7 1.97 6.81 -3.22
CA LYS A 7 1.22 7.91 -3.83
C LYS A 7 1.02 7.76 -5.34
N ARG A 8 1.45 6.64 -5.92
CA ARG A 8 1.38 6.42 -7.36
C ARG A 8 -0.06 6.18 -7.81
N LYS A 9 -0.62 7.11 -8.59
CA LYS A 9 -1.99 7.05 -9.13
C LYS A 9 -2.29 5.78 -9.95
N LYS A 10 -1.30 5.23 -10.65
CA LYS A 10 -1.46 3.97 -11.42
C LYS A 10 -1.80 2.77 -10.54
N ILE A 11 -1.36 2.78 -9.28
CA ILE A 11 -1.57 1.70 -8.31
C ILE A 11 -2.79 1.99 -7.44
N TRP A 12 -2.90 3.23 -6.97
CA TRP A 12 -3.87 3.64 -5.96
C TRP A 12 -5.08 4.40 -6.53
N VAL A 13 -5.26 4.34 -7.86
CA VAL A 13 -6.27 5.11 -8.61
C VAL A 13 -6.01 6.63 -8.47
N GLU A 14 -6.79 7.47 -9.14
CA GLU A 14 -6.64 8.94 -9.08
C GLU A 14 -6.69 9.50 -7.65
N ASN A 15 -7.37 8.80 -6.74
CA ASN A 15 -7.54 9.15 -5.33
C ASN A 15 -6.32 8.77 -4.44
N ALA A 16 -5.14 8.56 -5.02
CA ALA A 16 -3.94 8.15 -4.30
C ALA A 16 -3.49 9.15 -3.22
N LEU A 17 -3.81 10.43 -3.39
CA LEU A 17 -3.39 11.52 -2.50
C LEU A 17 -4.42 11.85 -1.42
N GLU A 18 -5.60 11.23 -1.48
CA GLU A 18 -6.69 11.48 -0.54
C GLU A 18 -6.66 10.47 0.62
N TYR A 19 -6.99 10.95 1.82
CA TYR A 19 -7.18 10.09 2.98
C TYR A 19 -8.52 9.35 2.86
N LYS A 20 -8.45 8.05 2.56
CA LYS A 20 -9.63 7.17 2.39
C LYS A 20 -9.45 5.89 3.22
N PRO A 21 -9.83 5.90 4.52
CA PRO A 21 -9.65 4.74 5.41
C PRO A 21 -10.44 3.51 4.94
N ASN A 22 -11.62 3.70 4.36
CA ASN A 22 -12.45 2.61 3.81
C ASN A 22 -11.78 1.84 2.65
N ARG A 23 -10.65 2.32 2.12
CA ARG A 23 -9.87 1.61 1.08
C ARG A 23 -9.46 0.20 1.49
N TRP A 24 -9.28 -0.02 2.79
CA TRP A 24 -8.84 -1.29 3.36
C TRP A 24 -9.98 -2.26 3.65
N GLU A 25 -11.24 -1.80 3.55
CA GLU A 25 -12.44 -2.61 3.76
C GLU A 25 -12.79 -3.45 2.51
N ASP A 26 -12.35 -3.01 1.33
CA ASP A 26 -12.54 -3.73 0.07
C ASP A 26 -11.74 -5.04 0.04
N ALA A 27 -12.41 -6.18 0.20
CA ALA A 27 -11.81 -7.52 0.16
C ALA A 27 -10.99 -7.79 -1.13
N LYS A 28 -11.39 -7.20 -2.26
CA LYS A 28 -10.67 -7.30 -3.54
C LYS A 28 -9.40 -6.45 -3.59
N ARG A 29 -9.32 -5.38 -2.80
CA ARG A 29 -8.11 -4.53 -2.71
C ARG A 29 -7.18 -5.03 -1.62
N SER A 30 -7.72 -5.52 -0.50
CA SER A 30 -6.94 -6.20 0.55
C SER A 30 -6.25 -7.46 0.05
N CYS A 31 -6.85 -8.22 -0.89
CA CYS A 31 -6.20 -9.38 -1.49
C CYS A 31 -5.07 -9.03 -2.50
N LEU A 32 -5.10 -7.85 -3.12
CA LEU A 32 -3.98 -7.33 -3.93
C LEU A 32 -2.77 -6.96 -3.05
N LEU A 33 -3.03 -6.53 -1.81
CA LEU A 33 -2.00 -6.23 -0.81
C LEU A 33 -1.33 -7.51 -0.28
N GLY A 34 -2.11 -8.58 -0.10
CA GLY A 34 -1.58 -9.87 0.35
C GLY A 34 -0.68 -10.61 -0.66
N LYS A 35 -0.64 -10.18 -1.93
CA LYS A 35 0.17 -10.80 -2.99
C LYS A 35 1.27 -9.88 -3.56
N GLY A 36 1.45 -8.65 -3.05
CA GLY A 36 2.35 -7.69 -3.70
C GLY A 36 2.96 -6.65 -2.77
N TRP A 37 4.10 -6.11 -3.20
CA TRP A 37 4.94 -5.13 -2.49
C TRP A 37 4.37 -3.70 -2.59
N LEU A 38 3.04 -3.59 -2.51
CA LEU A 38 2.29 -2.38 -2.85
C LEU A 38 2.16 -1.46 -1.64
N PHE A 39 2.10 -2.02 -0.43
CA PHE A 39 2.02 -1.29 0.82
C PHE A 39 3.09 -1.80 1.79
N LEU A 40 3.98 -0.89 2.19
CA LEU A 40 5.22 -1.20 2.88
C LEU A 40 5.46 -0.16 4.00
N PRO A 41 4.54 -0.04 4.98
CA PRO A 41 4.73 0.89 6.08
C PRO A 41 5.95 0.53 6.95
N PHE A 42 6.25 -0.77 7.04
CA PHE A 42 7.32 -1.34 7.85
C PHE A 42 8.53 -1.80 7.03
N SER A 43 8.57 -1.44 5.74
CA SER A 43 9.48 -2.02 4.74
C SER A 43 9.24 -3.52 4.51
N GLU A 44 10.13 -4.18 3.76
CA GLU A 44 10.10 -5.64 3.52
C GLU A 44 11.53 -6.18 3.38
N GLY A 45 11.69 -7.50 3.53
CA GLY A 45 12.96 -8.21 3.45
C GLY A 45 13.68 -8.36 4.80
N PRO A 46 14.96 -8.76 4.81
CA PRO A 46 15.73 -9.03 6.03
C PRO A 46 15.92 -7.83 6.98
N ARG A 47 15.53 -6.64 6.52
CA ARG A 47 15.64 -5.37 7.26
C ARG A 47 14.26 -4.76 7.56
N ILE A 48 13.21 -5.58 7.59
CA ILE A 48 11.87 -5.17 7.99
C ILE A 48 11.85 -4.71 9.46
N CYS A 49 10.94 -3.80 9.80
CA CYS A 49 10.67 -3.44 11.19
C CYS A 49 10.27 -4.70 11.98
N LEU A 50 10.87 -4.90 13.16
CA LEU A 50 10.63 -6.10 14.00
C LEU A 50 9.36 -5.99 14.85
N GLY A 51 8.88 -4.78 15.09
CA GLY A 51 7.75 -4.49 15.98
C GLY A 51 7.79 -3.04 16.40
#